data_AF-A0A7R9VSI8-F1
#
_entry.id   AF-A0A7R9VSI8-F1
#
_cell.length_a   1.000
_cell.length_b   1.000
_cell.length_c   1.000
_cell.angle_alpha   90.00
_cell.angle_beta   90.00
_cell.angle_gamma   90.00
#
_symmetry.space_group_name_H-M   'P 1'
#
loop_
_entity.id
_entity.type
_entity.pdbx_description
1 polymer ?
#
loop_
_entity_poly.entity_id
_entity_poly.type
_entity_poly.pdbx_seq_one_letter_code
_entity_poly.pdbx_strand_id
1 'polypeptide(L)'
;MTMIRVLLLLLASNAAAFAPVNIVSRDPRALVSSTRQYASTPDETEFDVLVNKNAKGAKQDTEERSERISLDLSKTTYTSLVKSAPDAYITFAEKGASNAHLPKRKIFHQSVLGGCYVGFGGLVSLMIAGNLGGIAGANPGVAKMAFAALFPVNLLLIVSTSGQLFTGNSATVAAAKYEGFVSWKDLWRSWSLSLAGNIVGCGLFAAATMMAQVMNPGSTALAINTAVSKCSAGLVPTIMRAIMCNWMVS
;
A
#
# COMPACT_ATOMS: atom_id res chain seq x y z
N MET A 1 8.47 22.52 23.14
CA MET A 1 6.98 22.51 23.06
C MET A 1 6.43 22.61 21.63
N THR A 2 7.19 23.09 20.64
CA THR A 2 6.76 23.21 19.23
C THR A 2 6.81 21.90 18.44
N MET A 3 7.83 21.05 18.63
CA MET A 3 7.93 19.76 17.90
C MET A 3 6.83 18.75 18.25
N ILE A 4 6.43 18.66 19.52
CA ILE A 4 5.36 17.76 19.97
C ILE A 4 4.01 18.17 19.36
N ARG A 5 3.74 19.48 19.23
CA ARG A 5 2.56 19.99 18.53
C ARG A 5 2.57 19.64 17.04
N VAL A 6 3.72 19.72 16.37
CA VAL A 6 3.83 19.34 14.95
C VAL A 6 3.61 17.83 14.76
N LEU A 7 4.15 16.99 15.64
CA LEU A 7 3.96 15.53 15.61
C LEU A 7 2.49 15.14 15.88
N LEU A 8 1.84 15.78 16.87
CA LEU A 8 0.42 15.55 17.18
C LEU A 8 -0.50 16.02 16.04
N LEU A 9 -0.19 17.15 15.38
CA LEU A 9 -0.96 17.62 14.22
C LEU A 9 -0.79 16.72 13.00
N LEU A 10 0.40 16.13 12.81
CA LEU A 10 0.65 15.17 11.73
C LEU A 10 -0.07 13.83 11.94
N LEU A 11 -0.13 13.34 13.19
CA LEU A 11 -0.89 12.14 13.55
C LEU A 11 -2.42 12.38 13.43
N ALA A 12 -2.91 13.54 13.86
CA ALA A 12 -4.31 13.92 13.75
C ALA A 12 -4.76 14.08 12.27
N SER A 13 -3.90 14.59 11.39
CA SER A 13 -4.20 14.73 9.97
C SER A 13 -4.28 13.39 9.21
N ASN A 14 -3.72 12.31 9.75
CA ASN A 14 -3.73 10.98 9.13
C ASN A 14 -4.96 10.13 9.55
N ALA A 15 -5.56 10.42 10.71
CA ALA A 15 -6.79 9.76 11.17
C ALA A 15 -8.02 10.10 10.30
N ALA A 16 -8.04 11.25 9.63
CA ALA A 16 -9.13 11.68 8.75
C ALA A 16 -9.14 10.99 7.36
N ALA A 17 -8.12 10.20 7.03
CA ALA A 17 -8.04 9.46 5.75
C ALA A 17 -8.70 8.07 5.82
N PHE A 18 -9.19 7.65 6.99
CA PHE A 18 -9.94 6.40 7.20
C PHE A 18 -11.44 6.69 7.35
N ALA A 19 -12.11 7.07 6.26
CA ALA A 19 -13.57 7.02 6.20
C ALA A 19 -13.99 5.73 5.47
N PRO A 20 -14.85 4.88 6.05
CA PRO A 20 -15.39 3.72 5.35
C PRO A 20 -16.33 4.15 4.23
N VAL A 21 -16.20 3.51 3.06
CA VAL A 21 -17.16 3.62 1.94
C VAL A 21 -18.49 3.04 2.40
N ASN A 22 -19.52 3.88 2.41
CA ASN A 22 -20.86 3.53 2.89
C ASN A 22 -21.64 2.84 1.76
N ILE A 23 -21.71 1.51 1.79
CA ILE A 23 -22.59 0.73 0.89
C ILE A 23 -23.92 0.55 1.62
N VAL A 24 -24.93 1.31 1.19
CA VAL A 24 -26.31 1.17 1.66
C VAL A 24 -26.92 -0.08 1.03
N SER A 25 -27.14 -1.12 1.84
CA SER A 25 -28.01 -2.27 1.52
C SER A 25 -29.20 -2.25 2.48
N ARG A 26 -30.44 -2.24 1.94
CA ARG A 26 -31.69 -2.25 2.73
C ARG A 26 -32.14 -3.69 3.01
N ASP A 27 -32.69 -3.89 4.21
CA ASP A 27 -32.93 -5.15 4.94
C ASP A 27 -34.22 -5.93 4.54
N PRO A 28 -34.31 -7.27 4.76
CA PRO A 28 -35.24 -8.21 4.12
C PRO A 28 -36.50 -8.57 4.94
N ARG A 29 -37.19 -7.58 5.54
CA ARG A 29 -38.39 -7.81 6.39
C ARG A 29 -39.76 -7.55 5.74
N ALA A 30 -39.83 -7.45 4.41
CA ALA A 30 -41.09 -7.23 3.70
C ALA A 30 -41.90 -8.50 3.37
N LEU A 31 -41.44 -9.70 3.80
CA LEU A 31 -42.09 -10.98 3.51
C LEU A 31 -42.71 -11.65 4.75
N VAL A 32 -43.36 -10.86 5.60
CA VAL A 32 -44.43 -11.34 6.47
C VAL A 32 -45.75 -11.03 5.77
N SER A 33 -46.72 -11.95 5.83
CA SER A 33 -48.02 -11.97 5.13
C SER A 33 -47.90 -12.48 3.69
N SER A 34 -48.07 -13.78 3.42
CA SER A 34 -49.41 -14.41 3.33
C SER A 34 -49.18 -15.92 3.26
N THR A 35 -48.96 -16.60 4.38
CA THR A 35 -49.94 -17.50 5.02
C THR A 35 -50.93 -18.21 4.08
N ARG A 36 -50.89 -19.55 4.12
CA ARG A 36 -52.01 -20.50 4.07
C ARG A 36 -53.03 -20.40 2.92
N GLN A 37 -53.02 -21.43 2.08
CA GLN A 37 -54.16 -22.11 1.42
C GLN A 37 -53.49 -23.09 0.43
N TYR A 38 -53.79 -24.38 0.25
CA TYR A 38 -54.91 -25.25 0.60
C TYR A 38 -54.39 -26.68 0.35
N ALA A 39 -54.73 -27.65 1.20
CA ALA A 39 -54.46 -29.07 0.94
C ALA A 39 -55.75 -29.71 0.41
N SER A 40 -55.73 -30.17 -0.83
CA SER A 40 -56.71 -31.09 -1.41
C SER A 40 -56.02 -31.88 -2.53
N THR A 41 -55.99 -33.20 -2.42
CA THR A 41 -55.40 -34.12 -3.39
C THR A 41 -56.30 -34.25 -4.64
N PRO A 42 -55.82 -33.96 -5.87
CA PRO A 42 -56.58 -34.18 -7.10
C PRO A 42 -56.26 -35.53 -7.78
N ASP A 43 -57.21 -36.00 -8.58
CA ASP A 43 -57.35 -37.29 -9.29
C ASP A 43 -56.29 -37.52 -10.40
N GLU A 44 -56.00 -38.78 -10.76
CA GLU A 44 -54.84 -39.19 -11.60
C GLU A 44 -54.81 -38.53 -13.00
N THR A 45 -55.97 -38.16 -13.56
CA THR A 45 -56.06 -37.46 -14.86
C THR A 45 -55.73 -35.97 -14.78
N GLU A 46 -55.92 -35.34 -13.61
CA GLU A 46 -55.52 -33.95 -13.36
C GLU A 46 -54.00 -33.87 -13.10
N PHE A 47 -53.41 -34.92 -12.53
CA PHE A 47 -51.97 -35.04 -12.30
C PHE A 47 -51.17 -35.02 -13.61
N ASP A 48 -51.57 -35.76 -14.64
CA ASP A 48 -50.85 -35.78 -15.93
C ASP A 48 -50.92 -34.45 -16.68
N VAL A 49 -52.05 -33.75 -16.61
CA VAL A 49 -52.21 -32.41 -17.22
C VAL A 49 -51.40 -31.38 -16.43
N LEU A 50 -51.38 -31.47 -15.11
CA LEU A 50 -50.55 -30.61 -14.24
C LEU A 50 -49.06 -30.91 -14.44
N VAL A 51 -48.65 -32.17 -14.60
CA VAL A 51 -47.26 -32.56 -14.89
C VAL A 51 -46.82 -32.01 -16.25
N ASN A 52 -47.66 -32.07 -17.28
CA ASN A 52 -47.30 -31.58 -18.60
C ASN A 52 -47.32 -30.04 -18.69
N LYS A 53 -48.23 -29.36 -17.96
CA LYS A 53 -48.18 -27.90 -17.77
C LYS A 53 -46.97 -27.47 -16.95
N ASN A 54 -46.65 -28.18 -15.87
CA ASN A 54 -45.47 -27.94 -15.04
C ASN A 54 -44.17 -28.20 -15.82
N ALA A 55 -44.14 -29.20 -16.70
CA ALA A 55 -42.98 -29.47 -17.55
C ALA A 55 -42.76 -28.38 -18.61
N LYS A 56 -43.82 -27.82 -19.18
CA LYS A 56 -43.73 -26.67 -20.09
C LYS A 56 -43.33 -25.39 -19.35
N GLY A 57 -43.93 -25.12 -18.20
CA GLY A 57 -43.56 -23.99 -17.34
C GLY A 57 -42.11 -24.10 -16.84
N ALA A 58 -41.67 -25.30 -16.42
CA ALA A 58 -40.30 -25.55 -15.99
C ALA A 58 -39.28 -25.41 -17.13
N LYS A 59 -39.62 -25.81 -18.36
CA LYS A 59 -38.77 -25.54 -19.52
C LYS A 59 -38.65 -24.05 -19.81
N GLN A 60 -39.76 -23.32 -19.78
CA GLN A 60 -39.79 -21.88 -20.02
C GLN A 60 -39.07 -21.10 -18.91
N ASP A 61 -39.25 -21.47 -17.64
CA ASP A 61 -38.49 -20.94 -16.50
C ASP A 61 -37.01 -21.29 -16.58
N THR A 62 -36.65 -22.47 -17.08
CA THR A 62 -35.25 -22.86 -17.27
C THR A 62 -34.60 -22.06 -18.38
N GLU A 63 -35.31 -21.80 -19.48
CA GLU A 63 -34.84 -21.01 -20.62
C GLU A 63 -34.73 -19.52 -20.25
N GLU A 64 -35.74 -18.94 -19.59
CA GLU A 64 -35.69 -17.59 -19.02
C GLU A 64 -34.61 -17.45 -17.94
N ARG A 65 -34.42 -18.47 -17.10
CA ARG A 65 -33.33 -18.50 -16.11
C ARG A 65 -31.98 -18.61 -16.79
N SER A 66 -31.86 -19.34 -17.91
CA SER A 66 -30.65 -19.42 -18.71
C SER A 66 -30.31 -18.08 -19.35
N GLU A 67 -31.31 -17.36 -19.84
CA GLU A 67 -31.18 -16.02 -20.43
C GLU A 67 -30.93 -14.94 -19.36
N ARG A 68 -31.56 -15.02 -18.18
CA ARG A 68 -31.22 -14.17 -17.03
C ARG A 68 -29.80 -14.45 -16.53
N ILE A 69 -29.37 -15.71 -16.47
CA ILE A 69 -27.99 -16.07 -16.09
C ILE A 69 -26.99 -15.56 -17.12
N SER A 70 -27.28 -15.62 -18.43
CA SER A 70 -26.37 -15.07 -19.45
C SER A 70 -26.33 -13.54 -19.43
N LEU A 71 -27.47 -12.88 -19.18
CA LEU A 71 -27.55 -11.43 -18.98
C LEU A 71 -26.85 -10.98 -17.69
N ASP A 72 -26.89 -11.78 -16.63
CA ASP A 72 -26.19 -11.52 -15.37
C ASP A 72 -24.68 -11.78 -15.49
N LEU A 73 -24.27 -12.78 -16.28
CA LEU A 73 -22.86 -13.05 -16.58
C LEU A 73 -22.23 -11.92 -17.41
N SER A 74 -23.00 -11.31 -18.32
CA SER A 74 -22.55 -10.12 -19.08
C SER A 74 -22.37 -8.87 -18.20
N LYS A 75 -23.04 -8.83 -17.03
CA LYS A 75 -22.95 -7.76 -16.02
C LYS A 75 -22.02 -8.11 -14.87
N THR A 76 -21.61 -9.37 -14.76
CA THR A 76 -20.61 -9.84 -13.80
C THR A 76 -19.25 -9.33 -14.25
N THR A 77 -18.91 -8.11 -13.83
CA THR A 77 -17.57 -7.56 -14.00
C THR A 77 -16.61 -8.44 -13.19
N TYR A 78 -15.87 -9.32 -13.85
CA TYR A 78 -14.71 -9.97 -13.27
C TYR A 78 -13.65 -8.89 -13.01
N THR A 79 -13.72 -8.21 -11.87
CA THR A 79 -12.62 -7.38 -11.39
C THR A 79 -11.49 -8.32 -11.01
N SER A 80 -10.54 -8.53 -11.92
CA SER A 80 -9.27 -9.14 -11.56
C SER A 80 -8.63 -8.26 -10.48
N LEU A 81 -8.29 -8.86 -9.33
CA LEU A 81 -7.58 -8.16 -8.26
C LEU A 81 -6.24 -7.60 -8.75
N VAL A 82 -5.71 -8.20 -9.82
CA VAL A 82 -4.47 -7.82 -10.49
C VAL A 82 -4.81 -7.11 -11.80
N LYS A 83 -4.29 -5.90 -11.97
CA LYS A 83 -4.39 -5.13 -13.22
C LYS A 83 -3.52 -5.76 -14.31
N SER A 84 -3.93 -5.62 -15.57
CA SER A 84 -3.09 -5.99 -16.70
C SER A 84 -1.82 -5.13 -16.74
N ALA A 85 -0.73 -5.61 -17.36
CA ALA A 85 0.53 -4.87 -17.46
C ALA A 85 0.39 -3.44 -18.01
N PRO A 86 -0.35 -3.17 -19.11
CA PRO A 86 -0.55 -1.80 -19.59
C PRO A 86 -1.36 -0.95 -18.62
N ASP A 87 -2.43 -1.49 -18.02
CA ASP A 87 -3.26 -0.74 -17.06
C ASP A 87 -2.50 -0.40 -15.78
N ALA A 88 -1.61 -1.30 -15.34
CA ALA A 88 -0.74 -1.10 -14.19
C ALA A 88 0.25 0.05 -14.44
N TYR A 89 0.85 0.11 -15.64
CA TYR A 89 1.75 1.18 -16.02
C TYR A 89 1.04 2.54 -16.10
N ILE A 90 -0.16 2.61 -16.70
CA ILE A 90 -0.94 3.86 -16.77
C ILE A 90 -1.29 4.33 -15.35
N THR A 91 -1.75 3.42 -14.49
CA THR A 91 -2.03 3.74 -13.07
C THR A 91 -0.78 4.24 -12.34
N PHE A 92 0.38 3.69 -12.66
CA PHE A 92 1.66 4.09 -12.09
C PHE A 92 2.06 5.51 -12.52
N ALA A 93 1.88 5.84 -13.80
CA ALA A 93 2.08 7.19 -14.33
C ALA A 93 1.07 8.20 -13.76
N GLU A 94 -0.21 7.85 -13.65
CA GLU A 94 -1.25 8.68 -13.03
C GLU A 94 -0.96 8.98 -11.56
N LYS A 95 -0.48 7.98 -10.80
CA LYS A 95 0.00 8.16 -9.42
C LYS A 95 1.13 9.19 -9.38
N GLY A 96 2.09 9.11 -10.30
CA GLY A 96 3.18 10.08 -10.43
C GLY A 96 2.69 11.50 -10.73
N ALA A 97 1.73 11.64 -11.64
CA ALA A 97 1.12 12.92 -11.97
C ALA A 97 0.39 13.53 -10.77
N SER A 98 -0.42 12.73 -10.07
CA SER A 98 -1.10 13.13 -8.83
C SER A 98 -0.09 13.60 -7.78
N ASN A 99 0.97 12.84 -7.54
CA ASN A 99 2.01 13.20 -6.58
C ASN A 99 2.74 14.50 -6.94
N ALA A 100 3.04 14.71 -8.22
CA ALA A 100 3.72 15.91 -8.69
C ALA A 100 2.83 17.16 -8.59
N HIS A 101 1.54 17.07 -8.92
CA HIS A 101 0.62 18.21 -8.90
C HIS A 101 0.14 18.63 -7.50
N LEU A 102 0.50 17.89 -6.45
CA LEU A 102 0.18 18.30 -5.09
C LEU A 102 0.84 19.64 -4.72
N PRO A 103 0.19 20.42 -3.82
CA PRO A 103 0.75 21.67 -3.35
C PRO A 103 2.07 21.40 -2.61
N LYS A 104 3.05 22.29 -2.79
CA LYS A 104 4.42 22.16 -2.25
C LYS A 104 4.45 21.80 -0.76
N ARG A 105 3.57 22.44 0.03
CA ARG A 105 3.42 22.16 1.47
C ARG A 105 3.05 20.70 1.71
N LYS A 106 2.07 20.15 0.99
CA LYS A 106 1.60 18.78 1.19
C LYS A 106 2.68 17.76 0.83
N ILE A 107 3.36 17.95 -0.31
CA ILE A 107 4.52 17.14 -0.72
C ILE A 107 5.56 17.13 0.41
N PHE A 108 5.97 18.31 0.89
CA PHE A 108 6.99 18.41 1.92
C PHE A 108 6.59 17.71 3.22
N HIS A 109 5.36 17.88 3.72
CA HIS A 109 4.91 17.21 4.96
C HIS A 109 4.82 15.69 4.79
N GLN A 110 4.30 15.21 3.66
CA GLN A 110 4.24 13.77 3.36
C GLN A 110 5.64 13.16 3.22
N SER A 111 6.60 13.92 2.70
CA SER A 111 8.00 13.49 2.59
C SER A 111 8.75 13.54 3.92
N VAL A 112 8.48 14.52 4.79
CA VAL A 112 9.00 14.50 6.16
C VAL A 112 8.52 13.27 6.91
N LEU A 113 7.22 12.96 6.83
CA LEU A 113 6.68 11.73 7.41
C LEU A 113 7.34 10.48 6.82
N GLY A 114 7.46 10.39 5.49
CA GLY A 114 8.17 9.30 4.82
C GLY A 114 9.61 9.12 5.34
N GLY A 115 10.34 10.22 5.55
CA GLY A 115 11.68 10.20 6.13
C GLY A 115 11.69 9.69 7.57
N CYS A 116 10.75 10.12 8.42
CA CYS A 116 10.64 9.61 9.80
C CYS A 116 10.42 8.10 9.82
N TYR A 117 9.57 7.55 8.94
CA TYR A 117 9.31 6.11 8.88
C TYR A 117 10.49 5.30 8.35
N VAL A 118 11.24 5.85 7.38
CA VAL A 118 12.52 5.26 6.96
C VAL A 118 13.52 5.25 8.13
N GLY A 119 13.62 6.36 8.88
CA GLY A 119 14.44 6.45 10.07
C GLY A 119 14.05 5.43 11.14
N PHE A 120 12.75 5.23 11.35
CA PHE A 120 12.21 4.22 12.27
C PHE A 120 12.63 2.79 11.85
N GLY A 121 12.47 2.45 10.56
CA GLY A 121 12.95 1.16 10.05
C GLY A 121 14.46 0.96 10.24
N GLY A 122 15.25 2.01 10.00
CA GLY A 122 16.69 1.99 10.26
C GLY A 122 17.04 1.77 11.72
N LEU A 123 16.32 2.41 12.65
CA LEU A 123 16.49 2.20 14.09
C LEU A 123 16.19 0.76 14.50
N VAL A 124 15.07 0.19 14.04
CA VAL A 124 14.71 -1.21 14.32
C VAL A 124 15.79 -2.16 13.82
N SER A 125 16.28 -1.96 12.58
CA SER A 125 17.37 -2.77 12.03
C SER A 125 18.67 -2.64 12.83
N LEU A 126 19.03 -1.44 13.29
CA LEU A 126 20.20 -1.22 14.14
C LEU A 126 20.04 -1.85 15.53
N MET A 127 18.85 -1.77 16.12
CA MET A 127 18.57 -2.35 17.43
C MET A 127 18.60 -3.87 17.36
N ILE A 128 18.04 -4.50 16.33
CA ILE A 128 18.09 -5.96 16.23
C ILE A 128 19.52 -6.40 15.91
N ALA A 129 20.14 -5.89 14.84
CA ALA A 129 21.45 -6.35 14.40
C ALA A 129 22.56 -5.99 15.40
N GLY A 130 22.49 -4.83 16.07
CA GLY A 130 23.46 -4.38 17.06
C GLY A 130 23.45 -5.19 18.36
N ASN A 131 22.37 -5.91 18.64
CA ASN A 131 22.24 -6.77 19.83
C ASN A 131 22.50 -8.26 19.55
N LEU A 132 22.75 -8.64 18.30
CA LEU A 132 23.07 -10.02 17.91
C LEU A 132 24.55 -10.40 18.11
N GLY A 133 25.34 -9.59 18.82
CA GLY A 133 26.80 -9.72 18.92
C GLY A 133 27.31 -11.10 19.35
N GLY A 134 26.65 -11.77 20.29
CA GLY A 134 27.01 -13.12 20.72
C GLY A 134 26.86 -14.21 19.65
N ILE A 135 25.91 -14.03 18.71
CA ILE A 135 25.62 -14.98 17.62
C ILE A 135 26.41 -14.58 16.35
N ALA A 136 26.60 -13.28 16.13
CA ALA A 136 27.31 -12.74 14.97
C ALA A 136 28.81 -13.10 14.95
N GLY A 137 29.43 -13.29 16.12
CA GLY A 137 30.82 -13.74 16.23
C GLY A 137 31.05 -15.16 15.70
N ALA A 138 30.07 -16.06 15.92
CA ALA A 138 30.13 -17.44 15.42
C ALA A 138 29.65 -17.55 13.97
N ASN A 139 28.63 -16.76 13.58
CA ASN A 139 28.03 -16.82 12.24
C ASN A 139 27.64 -15.41 11.74
N PRO A 140 28.53 -14.69 11.04
CA PRO A 140 28.26 -13.34 10.55
C PRO A 140 27.12 -13.29 9.52
N GLY A 141 26.77 -14.43 8.90
CA GLY A 141 25.65 -14.56 7.97
C GLY A 141 24.28 -14.35 8.63
N VAL A 142 24.11 -14.76 9.89
CA VAL A 142 22.82 -14.67 10.62
C VAL A 142 22.45 -13.22 10.88
N ALA A 143 23.41 -12.39 11.30
CA ALA A 143 23.18 -10.96 11.52
C ALA A 143 22.81 -10.23 10.21
N LYS A 144 23.46 -10.59 9.10
CA LYS A 144 23.13 -10.01 7.77
C LYS A 144 21.76 -10.46 7.27
N MET A 145 21.39 -11.72 7.47
CA MET A 145 20.08 -12.24 7.08
C MET A 145 18.97 -11.61 7.91
N ALA A 146 19.16 -11.46 9.23
CA ALA A 146 18.22 -10.76 10.10
C ALA A 146 18.04 -9.30 9.69
N PHE A 147 19.14 -8.60 9.37
CA PHE A 147 19.07 -7.23 8.86
C PHE A 147 18.32 -7.16 7.50
N ALA A 148 18.58 -8.10 6.59
CA ALA A 148 17.93 -8.16 5.28
C ALA A 148 16.43 -8.50 5.37
N ALA A 149 16.02 -9.37 6.29
CA ALA A 149 14.62 -9.74 6.51
C ALA A 149 13.75 -8.57 7.00
N LEU A 150 14.35 -7.57 7.63
CA LEU A 150 13.66 -6.36 8.08
C LEU A 150 13.40 -5.37 6.93
N PHE A 151 14.10 -5.51 5.80
CA PHE A 151 13.98 -4.58 4.68
C PHE A 151 12.56 -4.57 4.06
N PRO A 152 11.93 -5.72 3.74
CA PRO A 152 10.55 -5.73 3.24
C PRO A 152 9.53 -5.21 4.25
N VAL A 153 9.72 -5.50 5.55
CA VAL A 153 8.85 -5.03 6.63
C VAL A 153 8.90 -3.51 6.72
N ASN A 154 10.11 -2.94 6.62
CA ASN A 154 10.31 -1.49 6.64
C ASN A 154 9.69 -0.81 5.41
N LEU A 155 9.78 -1.42 4.22
CA LEU A 155 9.13 -0.90 3.01
C LEU A 155 7.60 -0.95 3.12
N LEU A 156 7.03 -2.03 3.68
CA LEU A 156 5.60 -2.15 3.91
C LEU A 156 5.07 -1.04 4.84
N LEU A 157 5.80 -0.76 5.91
CA LEU A 157 5.44 0.29 6.89
C LEU A 157 5.33 1.68 6.24
N ILE A 158 6.23 1.98 5.29
CA ILE A 158 6.22 3.25 4.55
C ILE A 158 5.05 3.31 3.57
N VAL A 159 4.81 2.23 2.82
CA VAL A 159 3.72 2.15 1.85
C VAL A 159 2.36 2.32 2.54
N SER A 160 2.17 1.72 3.73
CA SER A 160 0.94 1.87 4.51
C SER A 160 0.68 3.30 4.97
N THR A 161 1.71 4.13 5.13
CA THR A 161 1.54 5.46 5.70
C THR A 161 1.30 6.56 4.65
N SER A 162 1.17 6.20 3.37
CA SER A 162 0.95 7.16 2.26
C SER A 162 1.98 8.30 2.22
N GLY A 163 3.19 8.07 2.76
CA GLY A 163 4.28 9.04 2.75
C GLY A 163 4.94 9.10 1.37
N GLN A 164 5.36 10.30 0.94
CA GLN A 164 6.06 10.48 -0.33
C GLN A 164 7.57 10.29 -0.16
N LEU A 165 8.07 9.13 -0.57
CA LEU A 165 9.50 8.81 -0.55
C LEU A 165 10.15 9.11 -1.90
N PHE A 166 11.32 9.75 -1.90
CA PHE A 166 12.05 10.10 -3.12
C PHE A 166 12.29 8.92 -4.06
N THR A 167 12.67 7.75 -3.53
CA THR A 167 12.98 6.56 -4.34
C THR A 167 11.77 6.08 -5.16
N GLY A 168 10.61 5.86 -4.55
CA GLY A 168 9.39 5.51 -5.29
C GLY A 168 8.79 6.67 -6.10
N ASN A 169 8.95 7.90 -5.62
CA ASN A 169 8.52 9.11 -6.35
C ASN A 169 9.35 9.34 -7.61
N SER A 170 10.62 8.93 -7.62
CA SER A 170 11.52 9.06 -8.77
C SER A 170 11.00 8.28 -9.98
N ALA A 171 10.59 7.02 -9.78
CA ALA A 171 10.05 6.17 -10.83
C ALA A 171 8.64 6.59 -11.28
N THR A 172 7.73 6.83 -10.33
CA THR A 172 6.33 7.22 -10.66
C THR A 172 6.26 8.55 -11.41
N VAL A 173 7.01 9.58 -10.98
CA VAL A 173 7.01 10.90 -11.64
C VAL A 173 7.78 10.85 -12.97
N ALA A 174 8.80 10.00 -13.10
CA ALA A 174 9.44 9.75 -14.39
C ALA A 174 8.47 9.13 -15.40
N ALA A 175 7.72 8.10 -15.01
CA ALA A 175 6.68 7.50 -15.85
C ALA A 175 5.63 8.54 -16.27
N ALA A 176 5.15 9.35 -15.33
CA ALA A 176 4.23 10.47 -15.62
C ALA A 176 4.81 11.46 -16.64
N LYS A 177 6.13 11.70 -16.62
CA LYS A 177 6.81 12.60 -17.57
C LYS A 177 6.86 12.00 -18.97
N TYR A 178 7.09 10.70 -19.10
CA TYR A 178 7.11 9.99 -20.38
C TYR A 178 5.71 9.95 -21.02
N GLU A 179 4.65 9.79 -20.22
CA GLU A 179 3.26 9.91 -20.67
C GLU A 179 2.79 11.35 -20.93
N GLY A 180 3.63 12.35 -20.61
CA GLY A 180 3.31 13.76 -20.84
C GLY A 180 2.36 14.38 -19.81
N PHE A 181 2.05 13.69 -18.71
CA PHE A 181 1.17 14.21 -17.65
C PHE A 181 1.80 15.31 -16.79
N VAL A 182 3.13 15.40 -16.76
CA VAL A 182 3.87 16.39 -15.96
C VAL A 182 4.93 17.12 -16.78
N SER A 183 5.23 18.36 -16.37
CA SER A 183 6.31 19.15 -16.95
C SER A 183 7.67 18.81 -16.31
N TRP A 184 8.77 19.16 -16.98
CA TRP A 184 10.12 19.04 -16.39
C TRP A 184 10.27 19.87 -15.09
N LYS A 185 9.56 21.00 -14.99
CA LYS A 185 9.56 21.84 -13.78
C LYS A 185 8.89 21.12 -12.61
N ASP A 186 7.78 20.42 -12.87
CA ASP A 186 7.08 19.65 -11.84
C ASP A 186 7.86 18.42 -11.39
N LEU A 187 8.57 17.77 -12.32
CA LEU A 187 9.47 16.67 -12.02
C LEU A 187 10.57 17.09 -11.03
N TRP A 188 11.35 18.11 -11.38
CA TRP A 188 12.46 18.58 -10.53
C TRP A 188 11.95 19.15 -9.19
N ARG A 189 10.80 19.83 -9.19
CA ARG A 189 10.16 20.32 -7.97
C ARG A 189 9.75 19.16 -7.05
N SER A 190 9.09 18.13 -7.59
CA SER A 190 8.64 16.98 -6.82
C SER A 190 9.84 16.22 -6.24
N TRP A 191 10.86 15.98 -7.05
CA TRP A 191 12.09 15.30 -6.64
C TRP A 191 12.86 16.04 -5.56
N SER A 192 13.11 17.34 -5.74
CA SER A 192 13.82 18.15 -4.76
C SER A 192 13.07 18.27 -3.43
N LEU A 193 11.76 18.52 -3.47
CA LEU A 193 10.94 18.61 -2.24
C LEU A 193 10.85 17.27 -1.51
N SER A 194 10.71 16.17 -2.25
CA SER A 194 10.64 14.85 -1.62
C SER A 194 11.96 14.45 -0.98
N LEU A 195 13.09 14.67 -1.67
CA LEU A 195 14.41 14.42 -1.12
C LEU A 195 14.69 15.29 0.12
N ALA A 196 14.42 16.59 0.03
CA ALA A 196 14.62 17.52 1.15
C ALA A 196 13.74 17.14 2.35
N GLY A 197 12.46 16.83 2.12
CA GLY A 197 11.55 16.37 3.16
C GLY A 197 12.03 15.07 3.81
N ASN A 198 12.49 14.09 3.03
CA ASN A 198 12.99 12.83 3.57
C ASN A 198 14.24 13.04 4.45
N ILE A 199 15.18 13.88 4.03
CA ILE A 199 16.38 14.21 4.83
C ILE A 199 15.98 14.87 6.15
N VAL A 200 15.09 15.86 6.10
CA VAL A 200 14.58 16.55 7.29
C VAL A 200 13.87 15.56 8.22
N GLY A 201 13.00 14.70 7.69
CA GLY A 201 12.31 13.66 8.46
C GLY A 201 13.26 12.70 9.16
N CYS A 202 14.24 12.17 8.43
CA CYS A 202 15.28 11.30 9.00
C CYS A 202 16.06 12.01 10.11
N GLY A 203 16.44 13.28 9.91
CA GLY A 203 17.17 14.07 10.90
C GLY A 203 16.35 14.37 12.15
N LEU A 204 15.08 14.75 12.00
CA LEU A 204 14.17 14.97 13.12
C LEU A 204 13.93 13.69 13.93
N PHE A 205 13.76 12.57 13.24
CA PHE A 205 13.60 11.27 13.90
C PHE A 205 14.88 10.86 14.65
N ALA A 206 16.06 11.01 14.03
CA ALA A 206 17.34 10.73 14.68
C ALA A 206 17.57 11.63 15.91
N ALA A 207 17.24 12.91 15.85
CA ALA A 207 17.32 13.80 17.00
C ALA A 207 16.37 13.35 18.13
N ALA A 208 15.15 12.92 17.77
CA ALA A 208 14.18 12.41 18.75
C ALA A 208 14.68 11.12 19.43
N THR A 209 15.29 10.20 18.68
CA THR A 209 15.83 8.94 19.25
C THR A 209 17.03 9.19 20.16
N MET A 210 17.87 10.18 19.83
CA MET A 210 18.95 10.64 20.70
C MET A 210 18.40 11.23 22.01
N MET A 211 17.39 12.12 21.94
CA MET A 211 16.77 12.66 23.15
C MET A 211 16.08 11.60 24.00
N ALA A 212 15.50 10.57 23.37
CA ALA A 212 14.84 9.47 24.05
C ALA A 212 15.81 8.39 24.58
N GLN A 213 17.12 8.48 24.31
CA GLN A 213 18.15 7.54 24.78
C GLN A 213 17.82 6.07 24.46
N VAL A 214 17.22 5.81 23.28
CA VAL A 214 16.76 4.47 22.89
C VAL A 214 17.91 3.57 22.42
N MET A 215 19.04 4.17 22.01
CA MET A 215 20.20 3.43 21.52
C MET A 215 21.04 2.87 22.65
N ASN A 216 21.56 1.66 22.46
CA ASN A 216 22.47 1.00 23.38
C ASN A 216 23.90 0.97 22.80
N PRO A 217 24.92 0.53 23.56
CA PRO A 217 26.30 0.54 23.07
C PRO A 217 26.50 -0.28 21.79
N GLY A 218 25.82 -1.43 21.66
CA GLY A 218 25.92 -2.30 20.48
C GLY A 218 25.31 -1.68 19.22
N SER A 219 24.10 -1.13 19.31
CA SER A 219 23.45 -0.45 18.19
C SER A 219 24.16 0.85 17.80
N THR A 220 24.76 1.55 18.78
CA THR A 220 25.59 2.74 18.55
C THR A 220 26.86 2.40 17.79
N ALA A 221 27.60 1.37 18.23
CA ALA A 221 28.80 0.91 17.54
C ALA A 221 28.51 0.47 16.11
N LEU A 222 27.40 -0.27 15.90
CA LEU A 222 26.99 -0.70 14.56
C LEU A 222 26.61 0.49 13.67
N ALA A 223 25.92 1.51 14.21
CA ALA A 223 25.56 2.71 13.47
C ALA A 223 26.80 3.48 13.02
N ILE A 224 27.77 3.69 13.91
CA ILE A 224 29.04 4.37 13.61
C ILE A 224 29.84 3.61 12.55
N ASN A 225 30.02 2.30 12.73
CA ASN A 225 30.75 1.47 11.77
C ASN A 225 30.10 1.46 10.38
N THR A 226 28.76 1.42 10.35
CA THR A 226 28.01 1.50 9.09
C THR A 226 28.17 2.87 8.42
N ALA A 227 28.12 3.95 9.19
CA ALA A 227 28.30 5.31 8.67
C ALA A 227 29.71 5.49 8.08
N VAL A 228 30.75 5.10 8.82
CA VAL A 228 32.15 5.18 8.35
C VAL A 228 32.33 4.33 7.08
N SER A 229 31.83 3.09 7.05
CA SER A 229 31.94 2.23 5.88
C SER A 229 31.24 2.83 4.64
N LYS A 230 30.09 3.50 4.81
CA LYS A 230 29.37 4.16 3.72
C LYS A 230 30.08 5.43 3.23
N CYS A 231 30.64 6.22 4.14
CA CYS A 231 31.35 7.47 3.80
C CYS A 231 32.73 7.22 3.17
N SER A 232 33.36 6.08 3.46
CA SER A 232 34.68 5.71 2.94
C SER A 232 34.63 4.89 1.64
N ALA A 233 33.44 4.59 1.11
CA ALA A 233 33.30 3.81 -0.12
C ALA A 233 33.64 4.66 -1.37
N GLY A 234 34.25 4.03 -2.38
CA GLY A 234 34.53 4.68 -3.65
C GLY A 234 33.27 5.14 -4.37
N LEU A 235 33.40 6.14 -5.24
CA LEU A 235 32.27 6.73 -5.98
C LEU A 235 31.56 5.72 -6.88
N VAL A 236 32.33 4.99 -7.70
CA VAL A 236 31.79 3.99 -8.65
C VAL A 236 30.97 2.90 -7.97
N PRO A 237 31.47 2.17 -6.95
CA PRO A 237 30.66 1.15 -6.28
C PRO A 237 29.44 1.74 -5.57
N THR A 238 29.51 2.99 -5.11
CA THR A 238 28.37 3.69 -4.49
C THR A 238 27.27 3.98 -5.51
N ILE A 239 27.61 4.48 -6.69
CA ILE A 239 26.64 4.72 -7.78
C ILE A 239 25.99 3.41 -8.23
N MET A 240 26.77 2.35 -8.42
CA MET A 240 26.22 1.06 -8.86
C MET A 240 25.26 0.47 -7.81
N ARG A 241 25.62 0.53 -6.53
CA ARG A 241 24.72 0.12 -5.43
C ARG A 241 23.44 0.96 -5.41
N ALA A 242 23.52 2.26 -5.68
CA ALA A 242 22.35 3.13 -5.73
C ALA A 242 21.39 2.77 -6.86
N ILE A 243 21.92 2.49 -8.06
CA ILE A 243 21.12 2.05 -9.23
C ILE A 243 20.41 0.73 -8.93
N MET A 244 21.15 -0.28 -8.45
CA MET A 244 20.58 -1.60 -8.14
C MET A 244 19.53 -1.53 -7.03
N CYS A 245 19.76 -0.70 -6.01
CA CYS A 245 18.81 -0.48 -4.93
C CYS A 245 17.51 0.13 -5.45
N ASN A 246 17.59 1.21 -6.24
CA ASN A 246 16.39 1.88 -6.73
C ASN A 246 15.62 1.03 -7.75
N TRP A 247 16.32 0.18 -8.51
CA TRP A 247 15.66 -0.77 -9.42
C TRP A 247 14.78 -1.77 -8.65
N MET A 248 15.23 -2.29 -7.51
CA MET A 248 14.42 -3.20 -6.70
C MET A 248 13.21 -2.51 -6.03
N VAL A 249 13.28 -1.20 -5.82
CA VAL A 249 12.22 -0.41 -5.18
C VAL A 249 11.15 0.05 -6.17
N SER A 250 11.51 0.20 -7.45
CA SER A 250 10.66 0.76 -8.51
C SER A 250 9.89 -0.33 -9.23
#